data_AF-A0A1G7CT21-F1
#
_entry.id   AF-A0A1G7CT21-F1
#
_cell.length_a   1.000
_cell.length_b   1.000
_cell.length_c   1.000
_cell.angle_alpha   90.00
_cell.angle_beta   90.00
_cell.angle_gamma   90.00
#
_symmetry.space_group_name_H-M   'P 1'
#
loop_
_entity.id
_entity.type
_entity.pdbx_description
1 polymer ?
#
loop_
_entity_poly.entity_id
_entity_poly.type
_entity_poly.pdbx_seq_one_letter_code
_entity_poly.pdbx_strand_id
1 'polypeptide(L)'
;MQTTEHAHNVSPQGAHAHTINTDTIGSHSHGITDAGNTHAIAPLGGEWLARGTVALDTPIERNGQKITQVTLRKPKAGELRGTTLNALVNLDVDALAKVLPRISSPMLTEHDIREMDPADLVQMGVAFADFLLPNRAR
;
A
#
# COMPACT_ATOMS: atom_id res chain seq x y z
N MET A 1 6.83 62.76 -4.24
CA MET A 1 6.35 63.62 -5.35
C MET A 1 5.92 62.69 -6.47
N GLN A 2 4.61 62.65 -6.74
CA GLN A 2 4.00 61.88 -7.82
C GLN A 2 4.27 62.55 -9.17
N THR A 3 4.50 61.77 -10.22
CA THR A 3 4.25 62.20 -11.60
C THR A 3 3.33 61.21 -12.28
N THR A 4 2.25 61.78 -12.78
CA THR A 4 1.10 61.21 -13.50
C THR A 4 1.40 61.17 -14.98
N GLU A 5 1.05 60.10 -15.71
CA GLU A 5 0.61 60.20 -17.10
C GLU A 5 -0.56 59.25 -17.41
N HIS A 6 -1.62 59.86 -17.94
CA HIS A 6 -2.88 59.31 -18.42
C HIS A 6 -2.80 59.06 -19.94
N ALA A 7 -3.43 58.00 -20.45
CA ALA A 7 -4.28 58.11 -21.65
C ALA A 7 -5.17 56.88 -21.83
N HIS A 8 -6.48 57.13 -21.80
CA HIS A 8 -7.55 56.29 -22.36
C HIS A 8 -7.50 56.33 -23.89
N ASN A 9 -7.82 55.22 -24.58
CA ASN A 9 -8.50 55.33 -25.88
C ASN A 9 -9.35 54.07 -26.21
N VAL A 10 -10.66 54.30 -26.18
CA VAL A 10 -11.83 53.67 -26.83
C VAL A 10 -11.68 52.42 -27.71
N SER A 11 -12.60 51.46 -27.49
CA SER A 11 -13.07 50.45 -28.46
C SER A 11 -13.91 51.07 -29.58
N PRO A 12 -14.06 50.42 -30.75
CA PRO A 12 -15.33 49.70 -31.00
C PRO A 12 -15.27 48.45 -31.91
N GLN A 13 -16.21 47.54 -31.68
CA GLN A 13 -17.01 46.72 -32.62
C GLN A 13 -16.35 46.01 -33.82
N GLY A 14 -16.57 44.70 -33.90
CA GLY A 14 -16.38 43.93 -35.13
C GLY A 14 -16.54 42.42 -34.92
N ALA A 15 -17.79 41.97 -34.82
CA ALA A 15 -18.15 40.56 -34.71
C ALA A 15 -17.83 39.79 -36.00
N HIS A 16 -17.11 38.67 -35.89
CA HIS A 16 -17.26 37.53 -36.80
C HIS A 16 -17.24 36.25 -35.98
N ALA A 17 -18.44 35.81 -35.63
CA ALA A 17 -18.70 34.48 -35.13
C ALA A 17 -18.33 33.46 -36.21
N HIS A 18 -17.50 32.47 -35.85
CA HIS A 18 -17.58 31.17 -36.48
C HIS A 18 -17.87 30.14 -35.39
N THR A 19 -19.17 29.90 -35.22
CA THR A 19 -19.75 28.83 -34.43
C THR A 19 -19.40 27.50 -35.10
N ILE A 20 -18.67 26.64 -34.40
CA ILE A 20 -18.86 25.19 -34.51
C ILE A 20 -18.96 24.66 -33.08
N ASN A 21 -20.20 24.51 -32.63
CA ASN A 21 -20.56 23.69 -31.48
C ASN A 21 -21.83 22.94 -31.86
N THR A 22 -21.73 21.63 -32.02
CA THR A 22 -22.78 20.60 -31.88
C THR A 22 -22.04 19.27 -32.07
N ASP A 23 -22.13 18.25 -31.24
CA ASP A 23 -23.02 17.95 -30.13
C ASP A 23 -22.54 16.60 -29.54
N THR A 24 -23.10 16.24 -28.38
CA THR A 24 -23.12 14.90 -27.77
C THR A 24 -21.92 14.57 -26.85
N ILE A 25 -21.91 15.00 -25.58
CA ILE A 25 -22.69 14.46 -24.41
C ILE A 25 -22.28 13.00 -24.13
N GLY A 26 -21.80 12.58 -22.96
CA GLY A 26 -21.42 13.17 -21.69
C GLY A 26 -20.55 12.10 -20.98
N SER A 27 -20.35 12.00 -19.67
CA SER A 27 -21.05 12.51 -18.49
C SER A 27 -20.43 11.61 -17.40
N HIS A 28 -19.69 12.03 -16.37
CA HIS A 28 -20.04 12.75 -15.14
C HIS A 28 -18.75 12.67 -14.28
N SER A 29 -18.11 13.78 -13.87
CA SER A 29 -18.28 14.48 -12.58
C SER A 29 -18.00 13.56 -11.36
N HIS A 30 -17.12 13.84 -10.40
CA HIS A 30 -17.06 15.04 -9.56
C HIS A 30 -15.74 14.99 -8.76
N GLY A 31 -15.11 16.15 -8.56
CA GLY A 31 -14.12 16.31 -7.51
C GLY A 31 -14.80 16.26 -6.14
N ILE A 32 -14.24 15.46 -5.23
CA ILE A 32 -14.32 15.71 -3.80
C ILE A 32 -12.90 15.55 -3.26
N THR A 33 -12.26 16.68 -3.02
CA THR A 33 -11.09 16.78 -2.15
C THR A 33 -11.62 16.81 -0.72
N ASP A 34 -11.71 15.65 -0.07
CA ASP A 34 -11.92 15.58 1.39
C ASP A 34 -10.55 15.64 2.07
N ALA A 35 -10.19 16.84 2.53
CA ALA A 35 -9.11 17.05 3.47
C ALA A 35 -9.61 16.64 4.87
N GLY A 36 -9.57 15.34 5.18
CA GLY A 36 -10.11 14.88 6.46
C GLY A 36 -9.80 13.45 6.87
N ASN A 37 -9.67 12.52 5.93
CA ASN A 37 -9.41 11.13 6.32
C ASN A 37 -8.55 10.36 5.31
N THR A 38 -7.24 10.55 5.38
CA THR A 38 -6.27 9.63 4.75
C THR A 38 -6.22 8.33 5.57
N HIS A 39 -7.28 7.51 5.50
CA HIS A 39 -7.07 6.08 5.63
C HIS A 39 -6.32 5.69 4.36
N ALA A 40 -5.04 5.35 4.53
CA ALA A 40 -4.23 4.82 3.44
C ALA A 40 -5.00 3.66 2.82
N ILE A 41 -5.59 3.88 1.64
CA ILE A 41 -6.12 2.81 0.84
C ILE A 41 -4.92 1.94 0.46
N ALA A 42 -4.72 0.84 1.20
CA ALA A 42 -3.78 -0.18 0.81
C ALA A 42 -4.09 -0.56 -0.64
N PRO A 43 -3.11 -0.56 -1.55
CA PRO A 43 -3.37 -0.87 -2.95
C PRO A 43 -3.96 -2.28 -3.04
N LEU A 44 -5.21 -2.38 -3.52
CA LEU A 44 -5.95 -3.64 -3.69
C LEU A 44 -5.41 -4.49 -4.88
N GLY A 45 -4.15 -4.34 -5.23
CA GLY A 45 -3.45 -5.14 -6.24
C GLY A 45 -2.10 -5.55 -5.66
N GLY A 46 -1.70 -6.81 -5.89
CA GLY A 46 -0.58 -7.55 -5.28
C GLY A 46 0.84 -6.98 -5.44
N GLU A 47 1.00 -5.67 -5.53
CA GLU A 47 2.28 -4.97 -5.67
C GLU A 47 3.03 -4.87 -4.33
N TRP A 48 2.32 -4.95 -3.19
CA TRP A 48 2.93 -4.99 -1.86
C TRP A 48 3.65 -6.33 -1.59
N LEU A 49 3.15 -7.44 -2.17
CA LEU A 49 3.79 -8.75 -2.12
C LEU A 49 5.06 -8.84 -2.99
N ALA A 50 5.14 -8.05 -4.07
CA ALA A 50 6.27 -8.10 -5.00
C ALA A 50 7.62 -7.78 -4.34
N ARG A 51 7.62 -7.06 -3.21
CA ARG A 51 8.83 -6.74 -2.42
C ARG A 51 8.87 -7.45 -1.06
N GLY A 52 7.90 -8.31 -0.77
CA GLY A 52 7.74 -8.96 0.53
C GLY A 52 7.36 -8.01 1.66
N THR A 53 6.94 -6.79 1.35
CA THR A 53 6.64 -5.75 2.35
C THR A 53 5.15 -5.75 2.66
N VAL A 54 4.82 -5.98 3.92
CA VAL A 54 3.45 -6.02 4.43
C VAL A 54 3.25 -4.82 5.35
N ALA A 55 2.25 -3.99 5.05
CA ALA A 55 1.77 -2.97 5.96
C ALA A 55 0.85 -3.65 6.98
N LEU A 56 1.02 -3.34 8.26
CA LEU A 56 0.20 -3.89 9.32
C LEU A 56 -1.00 -2.98 9.54
N ASP A 57 -2.19 -3.55 9.55
CA ASP A 57 -3.43 -2.87 9.92
C ASP A 57 -3.43 -2.56 11.41
N THR A 58 -2.92 -3.49 12.23
CA THR A 58 -2.70 -3.31 13.67
C THR A 58 -1.20 -3.21 13.95
N PRO A 59 -0.68 -2.02 14.27
CA PRO A 59 0.73 -1.83 14.51
C PRO A 59 1.21 -2.54 15.78
N ILE A 60 2.40 -3.14 15.71
CA ILE A 60 3.02 -3.77 16.87
C ILE A 60 3.74 -2.70 17.70
N GLU A 61 3.44 -2.64 19.00
CA GLU A 61 4.10 -1.73 19.93
C GLU A 61 5.18 -2.47 20.73
N ARG A 62 6.44 -2.07 20.55
CA ARG A 62 7.59 -2.62 21.28
C ARG A 62 8.41 -1.51 21.88
N ASN A 63 8.52 -1.47 23.21
CA ASN A 63 9.41 -0.55 23.93
C ASN A 63 9.29 0.92 23.49
N GLY A 64 8.07 1.36 23.16
CA GLY A 64 7.78 2.71 22.66
C GLY A 64 8.02 2.92 21.16
N GLN A 65 8.45 1.90 20.41
CA GLN A 65 8.47 1.91 18.94
C GLN A 65 7.20 1.26 18.39
N LYS A 66 6.64 1.88 17.37
CA LYS A 66 5.46 1.40 16.65
C LYS A 66 5.89 0.86 15.29
N ILE A 67 5.68 -0.44 15.07
CA ILE A 67 5.98 -1.12 13.81
C ILE A 67 4.68 -1.17 13.01
N THR A 68 4.61 -0.36 11.95
CA THR A 68 3.44 -0.31 11.03
C THR A 68 3.68 -1.09 9.74
N GLN A 69 4.90 -1.57 9.52
CA GLN A 69 5.28 -2.26 8.29
C GLN A 69 6.39 -3.25 8.58
N VAL A 70 6.31 -4.43 7.97
CA VAL A 70 7.30 -5.49 8.06
C VAL A 70 7.69 -5.95 6.66
N THR A 71 8.99 -6.08 6.40
CA THR A 71 9.51 -6.64 5.16
C THR A 71 9.99 -8.07 5.40
N LEU A 72 9.45 -9.00 4.62
CA LEU A 72 9.83 -10.40 4.58
C LEU A 72 10.81 -10.65 3.44
N ARG A 73 11.90 -11.34 3.73
CA ARG A 73 12.80 -11.87 2.71
C ARG A 73 12.47 -13.31 2.35
N LYS A 74 12.88 -13.74 1.16
CA LYS A 74 12.78 -15.15 0.75
C LYS A 74 13.51 -16.06 1.75
N PRO A 75 12.83 -17.07 2.33
CA PRO A 75 13.44 -17.98 3.28
C PRO A 75 14.42 -18.94 2.59
N LYS A 76 15.49 -19.30 3.31
CA LYS A 76 16.35 -20.46 2.98
C LYS A 76 15.82 -21.71 3.67
N ALA A 77 16.15 -22.89 3.15
CA ALA A 77 15.69 -24.16 3.72
C ALA A 77 16.01 -24.32 5.23
N GLY A 78 17.19 -23.89 5.67
CA GLY A 78 17.59 -23.96 7.08
C GLY A 78 16.77 -23.06 8.02
N GLU A 79 16.09 -22.05 7.50
CA GLU A 79 15.25 -21.13 8.30
C GLU A 79 13.87 -21.73 8.60
N LEU A 80 13.50 -22.80 7.91
CA LEU A 80 12.27 -23.57 8.15
C LEU A 80 12.45 -24.61 9.28
N ARG A 81 13.64 -24.68 9.89
CA ARG A 81 13.95 -25.62 10.97
C ARG A 81 12.94 -25.54 12.12
N GLY A 82 12.56 -26.69 12.65
CA GLY A 82 11.59 -26.81 13.76
C GLY A 82 10.13 -26.71 13.33
N THR A 83 9.86 -26.77 12.02
CA THR A 83 8.52 -26.80 11.41
C THR A 83 8.46 -27.87 10.33
N THR A 84 7.26 -28.20 9.86
CA THR A 84 7.06 -29.06 8.68
C THR A 84 6.58 -28.21 7.51
N LEU A 85 6.91 -28.61 6.28
CA LEU A 85 6.42 -27.91 5.08
C LEU A 85 4.88 -27.92 5.00
N ASN A 86 4.23 -29.00 5.44
CA ASN A 86 2.77 -29.07 5.50
C ASN A 86 2.18 -28.01 6.44
N ALA A 87 2.75 -27.82 7.64
CA ALA A 87 2.30 -26.80 8.56
C ALA A 87 2.44 -25.39 7.96
N LEU A 88 3.55 -25.13 7.26
CA LEU A 88 3.78 -23.86 6.59
C LEU A 88 2.81 -23.60 5.42
N VAL A 89 2.50 -24.62 4.61
CA VAL A 89 1.52 -24.51 3.50
C VAL A 89 0.11 -24.28 4.03
N ASN A 90 -0.23 -24.86 5.19
CA ASN A 90 -1.52 -24.65 5.84
C ASN A 90 -1.58 -23.37 6.69
N LEU A 91 -0.55 -22.51 6.61
CA LEU A 91 -0.44 -21.27 7.37
C LEU A 91 -0.61 -21.46 8.89
N ASP A 92 -0.09 -22.57 9.41
CA ASP A 92 -0.14 -22.89 10.84
C ASP A 92 0.58 -21.80 11.67
N VAL A 93 -0.11 -21.27 12.67
CA VAL A 93 0.37 -20.13 13.47
C VAL A 93 1.67 -20.45 14.20
N ASP A 94 1.80 -21.65 14.78
CA ASP A 94 3.01 -22.06 15.49
C ASP A 94 4.20 -22.25 14.55
N ALA A 95 3.96 -22.75 13.33
CA ALA A 95 4.98 -22.83 12.30
C ALA A 95 5.41 -21.44 11.81
N LEU A 96 4.46 -20.55 11.54
CA LEU A 96 4.73 -19.17 11.13
C LEU A 96 5.49 -18.40 12.22
N ALA A 97 5.10 -18.54 13.49
CA ALA A 97 5.77 -17.92 14.64
C ALA A 97 7.24 -18.33 14.74
N LYS A 98 7.61 -19.54 14.31
CA LYS A 98 9.02 -19.99 14.30
C LYS A 98 9.82 -19.42 13.13
N VAL A 99 9.19 -19.16 11.98
CA VAL A 99 9.88 -18.81 10.73
C VAL A 99 9.90 -17.30 10.49
N LEU A 100 8.77 -16.62 10.64
CA LEU A 100 8.61 -15.19 10.34
C LEU A 100 9.63 -14.30 11.09
N PRO A 101 9.95 -14.51 12.39
CA PRO A 101 11.03 -13.80 13.08
C PRO A 101 12.40 -13.85 12.41
N ARG A 102 12.69 -14.92 11.64
CA ARG A 102 14.00 -15.15 11.03
C ARG A 102 14.17 -14.42 9.70
N ILE A 103 13.06 -14.05 9.06
CA ILE A 103 13.01 -13.48 7.73
C ILE A 103 12.37 -12.08 7.70
N SER A 104 11.95 -11.55 8.84
CA SER A 104 11.32 -10.24 8.97
C SER A 104 12.33 -9.13 9.27
N SER A 105 12.03 -7.94 8.75
CA SER A 105 12.69 -6.68 9.10
C SER A 105 11.62 -5.59 9.26
N PRO A 106 11.48 -4.96 10.45
CA PRO A 106 12.25 -5.20 11.67
C PRO A 106 12.06 -6.63 12.21
N MET A 107 13.03 -7.10 13.00
CA MET A 107 13.02 -8.46 13.53
C MET A 107 11.86 -8.63 14.50
N LEU A 108 10.88 -9.43 14.09
CA LEU A 108 9.77 -9.84 14.95
C LEU A 108 10.24 -10.91 15.94
N THR A 109 9.51 -11.08 17.03
CA THR A 109 9.63 -12.21 17.95
C THR A 109 8.43 -13.13 17.82
N GLU A 110 8.54 -14.35 18.35
CA GLU A 110 7.38 -15.25 18.37
C GLU A 110 6.19 -14.67 19.14
N HIS A 111 6.46 -13.84 20.17
CA HIS A 111 5.43 -13.17 20.94
C HIS A 111 4.65 -12.19 20.07
N ASP A 112 5.35 -11.34 19.31
CA ASP A 112 4.70 -10.38 18.41
C ASP A 112 3.78 -11.09 17.40
N ILE A 113 4.20 -12.25 16.89
CA ILE A 113 3.40 -13.03 15.94
C ILE A 113 2.14 -13.60 16.60
N ARG A 114 2.24 -14.08 17.84
CA ARG A 114 1.10 -14.67 18.57
C ARG A 114 0.09 -13.62 19.04
N GLU A 115 0.52 -12.39 19.25
CA GLU A 115 -0.34 -11.26 19.61
C GLU A 115 -0.80 -10.42 18.42
N MET A 116 -0.30 -10.71 17.22
CA MET A 116 -0.67 -10.03 15.99
C MET A 116 -2.15 -10.25 15.67
N ASP A 117 -2.77 -9.25 15.04
CA ASP A 117 -4.14 -9.39 14.53
C ASP A 117 -4.22 -10.55 13.51
N PRO A 118 -5.28 -11.37 13.54
CA PRO A 118 -5.43 -12.49 12.60
C PRO A 118 -5.39 -12.08 11.13
N ALA A 119 -5.90 -10.90 10.76
CA ALA A 119 -5.85 -10.43 9.38
C ALA A 119 -4.41 -10.13 8.95
N ASP A 120 -3.63 -9.46 9.79
CA ASP A 120 -2.21 -9.20 9.57
C ASP A 120 -1.42 -10.52 9.48
N LEU A 121 -1.72 -11.50 10.32
CA LEU A 121 -1.08 -12.81 10.29
C LEU A 121 -1.33 -13.54 8.96
N VAL A 122 -2.57 -13.49 8.46
CA VAL A 122 -2.92 -14.06 7.16
C VAL A 122 -2.19 -13.32 6.03
N GLN A 123 -2.11 -11.98 6.06
CA GLN A 123 -1.36 -11.20 5.07
C GLN A 123 0.11 -11.60 5.04
N MET A 124 0.73 -11.75 6.21
CA MET A 124 2.11 -12.23 6.35
C MET A 124 2.29 -13.67 5.85
N GLY A 125 1.32 -14.54 6.14
CA GLY A 125 1.29 -15.92 5.66
C GLY A 125 1.18 -16.04 4.14
N VAL A 126 0.32 -15.23 3.51
CA VAL A 126 0.19 -15.16 2.05
C VAL A 126 1.49 -14.67 1.41
N ALA A 127 2.10 -13.62 1.97
CA ALA A 127 3.39 -13.13 1.49
C ALA A 127 4.49 -14.18 1.61
N PHE A 128 4.49 -14.94 2.70
CA PHE A 128 5.41 -16.06 2.87
C PHE A 128 5.16 -17.20 1.87
N ALA A 129 3.89 -17.57 1.66
CA ALA A 129 3.50 -18.62 0.72
C ALA A 129 3.91 -18.29 -0.72
N ASP A 130 3.81 -17.01 -1.12
CA ASP A 130 4.30 -16.57 -2.43
C ASP A 130 5.78 -16.97 -2.64
N PHE A 131 6.64 -16.82 -1.62
CA PHE A 131 8.06 -17.21 -1.71
C PHE A 131 8.28 -18.71 -1.96
N LEU A 132 7.33 -19.55 -1.56
CA LEU A 132 7.40 -20.99 -1.73
C LEU A 132 6.94 -21.44 -3.12
N LEU A 133 6.22 -20.59 -3.86
CA LEU A 133 5.80 -20.90 -5.21
C LEU A 133 7.02 -20.94 -6.16
N PRO A 134 7.18 -22.02 -6.95
CA PRO A 134 8.24 -22.09 -7.94
C PRO A 134 7.97 -21.10 -9.07
N ASN A 135 9.03 -20.60 -9.73
CA ASN A 135 8.92 -19.61 -10.82
C ASN A 135 8.01 -20.02 -11.99
N ARG A 136 7.67 -21.31 -12.12
CA ARG A 136 6.75 -21.83 -13.14
C ARG A 136 5.26 -21.76 -12.75
N ALA A 137 4.98 -21.46 -11.49
CA ALA A 137 3.63 -21.38 -10.91
C ALA A 137 3.28 -19.95 -10.45
N ARG A 138 4.20 -19.01 -10.65
CA ARG A 138 3.99 -17.56 -10.56
C ARG A 138 3.75 -17.03 -11.96
#